data_AF-A0A7T5RGQ9-F1
#
_entry.id   AF-A0A7T5RGQ9-F1
#
_cell.length_a   1.000
_cell.length_b   1.000
_cell.length_c   1.000
_cell.angle_alpha   90.00
_cell.angle_beta   90.00
_cell.angle_gamma   90.00
#
_symmetry.space_group_name_H-M   'P 1'
#
loop_
_entity.id
_entity.type
_entity.pdbx_description
1 polymer ?
#
loop_
_entity_poly.entity_id
_entity_poly.type
_entity_poly.pdbx_seq_one_letter_code
_entity_poly.pdbx_strand_id
1 'polypeptide(L)'
;MPERLNSSDNEANKGYEKRNTLNDIRSVGATKPLGYLPFSHIMELGETPENLIAESSSRGLEYKTIQPNDVSSSNSILYVFDREALQKLLDERRQILEDVQWPTEAESFVHYIAQHKAPQETELFDVVADAFADFTNPGRKTFPKPLTTRQKINITITKMIGAPQFARNRIAFNKQLKERKSLK
;
A
#
# COMPACT_ATOMS: atom_id res chain seq x y z
N MET A 1 -38.79 13.94 19.92
CA MET A 1 -37.82 14.80 19.21
C MET A 1 -36.48 14.73 19.93
N PRO A 2 -35.54 13.90 19.45
CA PRO A 2 -34.11 14.17 19.59
C PRO A 2 -33.46 14.23 18.19
N GLU A 3 -32.85 15.36 17.85
CA GLU A 3 -31.40 15.65 17.95
C GLU A 3 -30.63 15.20 16.71
N ARG A 4 -30.22 16.21 15.95
CA ARG A 4 -29.40 16.14 14.75
C ARG A 4 -27.99 15.67 15.14
N LEU A 5 -27.57 14.51 14.62
CA LEU A 5 -26.16 14.12 14.64
C LEU A 5 -25.42 14.84 13.50
N ASN A 6 -24.31 15.44 13.90
CA ASN A 6 -23.45 16.31 13.11
C ASN A 6 -22.84 15.60 11.89
N SER A 7 -22.91 16.30 10.76
CA SER A 7 -22.33 15.96 9.46
C SER A 7 -20.85 16.36 9.35
N SER A 8 -19.96 15.82 10.20
CA SER A 8 -18.52 16.15 10.16
C SER A 8 -17.61 15.05 9.61
N ASP A 9 -18.12 13.87 9.27
CA ASP A 9 -17.27 12.72 8.87
C ASP A 9 -17.09 12.56 7.34
N ASN A 10 -17.61 13.50 6.54
CA ASN A 10 -17.80 13.27 5.10
C ASN A 10 -16.68 13.76 4.16
N GLU A 11 -15.60 14.38 4.66
CA GLU A 11 -14.53 14.87 3.76
C GLU A 11 -13.32 13.94 3.63
N ALA A 12 -13.05 13.06 4.59
CA ALA A 12 -11.95 12.09 4.50
C ALA A 12 -12.28 10.87 3.61
N ASN A 13 -13.55 10.70 3.23
CA ASN A 13 -14.05 9.47 2.59
C ASN A 13 -14.07 9.51 1.05
N LYS A 14 -13.90 10.68 0.43
CA LYS A 14 -13.96 10.83 -1.05
C LYS A 14 -12.87 10.07 -1.82
N GLY A 15 -11.77 9.70 -1.18
CA GLY A 15 -10.70 8.90 -1.79
C GLY A 15 -10.92 7.38 -1.73
N TYR A 16 -11.77 6.90 -0.81
CA TYR A 16 -12.01 5.48 -0.56
C TYR A 16 -13.21 4.93 -1.34
N GLU A 17 -14.15 5.77 -1.77
CA GLU A 17 -15.31 5.34 -2.57
C GLU A 17 -14.90 4.67 -3.90
N LYS A 18 -13.75 5.04 -4.46
CA LYS A 18 -13.28 4.46 -5.73
C LYS A 18 -12.73 3.02 -5.62
N ARG A 19 -12.47 2.54 -4.39
CA ARG A 19 -11.70 1.29 -4.15
C ARG A 19 -12.54 0.09 -3.68
N ASN A 20 -13.82 0.29 -3.37
CA ASN A 20 -14.70 -0.77 -2.87
C ASN A 20 -15.74 -1.19 -3.92
N THR A 21 -15.27 -1.69 -5.06
CA THR A 21 -16.16 -2.22 -6.12
C THR A 21 -15.98 -3.72 -6.25
N LEU A 22 -16.90 -4.42 -6.92
CA LEU A 22 -16.71 -5.84 -7.28
C LEU A 22 -15.41 -6.07 -8.07
N ASN A 23 -14.94 -5.03 -8.78
CA ASN A 23 -13.67 -5.10 -9.49
C ASN A 23 -12.47 -5.26 -8.56
N ASP A 24 -12.57 -4.90 -7.28
CA ASP A 24 -11.49 -5.11 -6.32
C ASP A 24 -11.17 -6.61 -6.17
N ILE A 25 -12.20 -7.44 -6.08
CA ILE A 25 -12.11 -8.90 -6.06
C ILE A 25 -11.81 -9.46 -7.45
N ARG A 26 -12.53 -9.01 -8.49
CA ARG A 26 -12.40 -9.58 -9.84
C ARG A 26 -11.04 -9.32 -10.48
N SER A 27 -10.35 -8.24 -10.12
CA SER A 27 -9.02 -7.91 -10.66
C SER A 27 -7.87 -8.67 -10.00
N VAL A 28 -8.12 -9.48 -8.96
CA VAL A 28 -7.07 -10.27 -8.29
C VAL A 28 -6.40 -11.25 -9.27
N GLY A 29 -5.09 -11.36 -9.19
CA GLY A 29 -4.26 -12.22 -10.02
C GLY A 29 -2.78 -11.80 -9.98
N ALA A 30 -2.00 -12.21 -10.98
CA ALA A 30 -0.56 -11.99 -11.05
C ALA A 30 -0.09 -10.53 -10.83
N THR A 31 -0.88 -9.53 -11.23
CA THR A 31 -0.53 -8.10 -11.08
C THR A 31 -1.17 -7.43 -9.87
N LYS A 32 -2.17 -8.07 -9.27
CA LYS A 32 -2.85 -7.61 -8.06
C LYS A 32 -3.03 -8.81 -7.13
N PRO A 33 -2.04 -9.08 -6.27
CA PRO A 33 -2.03 -10.30 -5.48
C PRO A 33 -3.23 -10.48 -4.55
N LEU A 34 -3.85 -9.39 -4.11
CA LEU A 34 -4.85 -9.41 -3.05
C LEU A 34 -5.96 -8.38 -3.30
N GLY A 35 -7.19 -8.75 -2.97
CA GLY A 35 -8.37 -7.88 -2.94
C GLY A 35 -9.26 -8.20 -1.74
N TYR A 36 -10.10 -7.24 -1.35
CA TYR A 36 -11.06 -7.45 -0.28
C TYR A 36 -12.35 -6.67 -0.47
N LEU A 37 -13.45 -7.21 0.04
CA LEU A 37 -14.73 -6.49 0.06
C LEU A 37 -15.63 -6.97 1.21
N PRO A 38 -16.24 -6.06 1.98
CA PRO A 38 -17.26 -6.42 2.97
C PRO A 38 -18.47 -7.09 2.31
N PHE A 39 -19.07 -8.07 2.99
CA PHE A 39 -20.27 -8.77 2.51
C PHE A 39 -21.43 -7.81 2.25
N SER A 40 -21.61 -6.80 3.09
CA SER A 40 -22.63 -5.77 2.88
C SER A 40 -22.44 -5.05 1.55
N HIS A 41 -21.21 -4.66 1.20
CA HIS A 41 -20.93 -3.99 -0.06
C HIS A 41 -21.11 -4.93 -1.26
N ILE A 42 -20.78 -6.22 -1.12
CA ILE A 42 -21.03 -7.21 -2.19
C ILE A 42 -22.53 -7.26 -2.51
N MET A 43 -23.37 -7.36 -1.47
CA MET A 43 -24.82 -7.42 -1.62
C MET A 43 -25.42 -6.10 -2.15
N GLU A 44 -24.93 -4.95 -1.69
CA GLU A 44 -25.35 -3.63 -2.19
C GLU A 44 -25.04 -3.44 -3.69
N LEU A 45 -24.01 -4.11 -4.19
CA LEU A 45 -23.63 -4.11 -5.60
C LEU A 45 -24.38 -5.16 -6.44
N GLY A 46 -25.35 -5.86 -5.85
CA GLY A 46 -26.21 -6.82 -6.55
C GLY A 46 -25.58 -8.20 -6.79
N GLU A 47 -24.55 -8.56 -6.02
CA GLU A 47 -23.83 -9.83 -6.11
C GLU A 47 -23.92 -10.59 -4.77
N THR A 48 -23.55 -11.88 -4.75
CA THR A 48 -23.41 -12.64 -3.49
C THR A 48 -21.96 -12.99 -3.19
N PRO A 49 -21.55 -13.05 -1.91
CA PRO A 49 -20.23 -13.53 -1.51
C PRO A 49 -19.93 -14.93 -2.06
N GLU A 50 -20.92 -15.82 -2.06
CA GLU A 50 -20.81 -17.19 -2.56
C GLU A 50 -20.48 -17.24 -4.05
N ASN A 51 -21.12 -16.37 -4.85
CA ASN A 51 -20.84 -16.27 -6.29
C ASN A 51 -19.41 -15.79 -6.52
N LEU A 52 -18.95 -14.78 -5.78
CA LEU A 52 -17.57 -14.27 -5.92
C LEU A 52 -16.53 -15.30 -5.47
N ILE A 53 -16.82 -16.09 -4.43
CA ILE A 53 -15.96 -17.20 -3.98
C ILE A 53 -15.89 -18.27 -5.07
N ALA A 54 -17.02 -18.66 -5.66
CA ALA A 54 -17.06 -19.63 -6.74
C ALA A 54 -16.32 -19.12 -8.00
N GLU A 55 -16.54 -17.86 -8.39
CA GLU A 55 -15.85 -17.19 -9.49
C GLU A 55 -14.33 -17.20 -9.25
N SER A 56 -13.89 -16.81 -8.06
CA SER A 56 -12.46 -16.77 -7.70
C SER A 56 -11.83 -18.16 -7.69
N SER A 57 -12.51 -19.14 -7.09
CA SER A 57 -12.05 -20.53 -7.04
C SER A 57 -11.94 -21.13 -8.45
N SER A 58 -12.88 -20.83 -9.36
CA SER A 58 -12.83 -21.29 -10.75
C SER A 58 -11.61 -20.78 -11.52
N ARG A 59 -10.98 -19.70 -11.04
CA ARG A 59 -9.77 -19.09 -11.59
C ARG A 59 -8.49 -19.56 -10.89
N GLY A 60 -8.60 -20.49 -9.93
CA GLY A 60 -7.48 -20.97 -9.13
C GLY A 60 -7.03 -20.01 -8.02
N LEU A 61 -7.86 -19.03 -7.66
CA LEU A 61 -7.57 -18.09 -6.58
C LEU A 61 -8.04 -18.66 -5.23
N GLU A 62 -7.34 -18.28 -4.17
CA GLU A 62 -7.71 -18.62 -2.80
C GLU A 62 -8.54 -17.50 -2.16
N TYR A 63 -9.26 -17.83 -1.09
CA TYR A 63 -10.09 -16.87 -0.36
C TYR A 63 -10.08 -17.12 1.15
N LYS A 64 -10.37 -16.05 1.90
CA LYS A 64 -10.67 -16.10 3.33
C LYS A 64 -11.87 -15.24 3.64
N THR A 65 -12.79 -15.78 4.42
CA THR A 65 -13.88 -15.01 5.02
C THR A 65 -13.53 -14.72 6.46
N ILE A 66 -13.53 -13.45 6.82
CA ILE A 66 -13.28 -12.99 8.18
C ILE A 66 -14.64 -12.62 8.79
N GLN A 67 -14.99 -13.22 9.93
CA GLN A 67 -16.28 -12.98 10.56
C GLN A 67 -16.26 -11.73 11.45
N PRO A 68 -17.42 -11.12 11.75
CA PRO A 68 -17.53 -9.96 12.63
C PRO A 68 -16.97 -10.19 14.03
N ASN A 69 -16.92 -11.44 14.49
CA ASN A 69 -16.37 -11.77 15.80
C ASN A 69 -14.83 -11.81 15.80
N ASP A 70 -14.21 -11.83 14.61
CA ASP A 70 -12.76 -11.93 14.44
C ASP A 70 -12.08 -10.56 14.32
N VAL A 71 -12.87 -9.49 14.14
CA VAL A 71 -12.39 -8.10 13.96
C VAL A 71 -13.46 -7.10 14.32
N SER A 72 -13.08 -5.85 14.64
CA SER A 72 -13.99 -4.74 14.99
C SER A 72 -14.91 -4.25 13.84
N SER A 73 -15.30 -5.13 12.91
CA SER A 73 -16.26 -4.86 11.83
C SER A 73 -17.61 -5.49 12.19
N SER A 74 -18.72 -4.78 11.92
CA SER A 74 -20.07 -5.33 12.08
C SER A 74 -20.44 -6.36 11.00
N ASN A 75 -19.69 -6.40 9.89
CA ASN A 75 -19.97 -7.23 8.73
C ASN A 75 -18.79 -8.12 8.39
N SER A 76 -19.07 -9.35 7.92
CA SER A 76 -18.06 -10.28 7.42
C SER A 76 -17.34 -9.67 6.21
N ILE A 77 -16.06 -10.01 6.04
CA ILE A 77 -15.22 -9.49 4.95
C ILE A 77 -14.73 -10.66 4.11
N LEU A 78 -14.85 -10.56 2.79
CA LEU A 78 -14.24 -11.47 1.84
C LEU A 78 -12.86 -10.95 1.44
N TYR A 79 -11.84 -11.76 1.62
CA TYR A 79 -10.52 -11.59 1.01
C TYR A 79 -10.34 -12.62 -0.09
N VAL A 80 -9.82 -12.20 -1.23
CA VAL A 80 -9.44 -13.08 -2.35
C VAL A 80 -7.99 -12.77 -2.72
N PHE A 81 -7.19 -13.82 -2.95
CA PHE A 81 -5.77 -13.66 -3.25
C PHE A 81 -5.26 -14.70 -4.23
N ASP A 82 -4.31 -14.28 -5.05
CA ASP A 82 -3.46 -15.15 -5.84
C ASP A 82 -2.28 -15.58 -4.97
N ARG A 83 -2.27 -16.85 -4.55
CA ARG A 83 -1.27 -17.38 -3.62
C ARG A 83 0.15 -17.24 -4.15
N GLU A 84 0.37 -17.56 -5.43
CA GLU A 84 1.72 -17.53 -6.01
C GLU A 84 2.20 -16.09 -6.18
N ALA A 85 1.34 -15.21 -6.67
CA ALA A 85 1.69 -13.80 -6.83
C ALA A 85 1.94 -13.11 -5.48
N LEU A 86 1.12 -13.42 -4.47
CA LEU A 86 1.28 -12.88 -3.13
C LEU A 86 2.56 -13.41 -2.49
N GLN A 87 2.81 -14.71 -2.52
CA GLN A 87 4.01 -15.29 -1.94
C GLN A 87 5.27 -14.71 -2.59
N LYS A 88 5.29 -14.56 -3.92
CA LYS A 88 6.39 -13.91 -4.63
C LYS A 88 6.66 -12.48 -4.12
N LEU A 89 5.61 -11.66 -3.97
CA LEU A 89 5.76 -10.32 -3.41
C LEU A 89 6.32 -10.35 -1.98
N LEU A 90 5.82 -11.25 -1.13
CA LEU A 90 6.30 -11.38 0.25
C LEU A 90 7.76 -11.84 0.31
N ASP A 91 8.18 -12.75 -0.57
CA ASP A 91 9.57 -13.21 -0.66
C ASP A 91 10.51 -12.09 -1.14
N GLU A 92 10.10 -11.30 -2.14
CA GLU A 92 10.85 -10.12 -2.60
C GLU A 92 11.01 -9.04 -1.51
N ARG A 93 10.11 -9.02 -0.53
CA ARG A 93 10.06 -8.05 0.57
C ARG A 93 10.30 -8.69 1.95
N ARG A 94 10.82 -9.91 1.98
CA ARG A 94 10.91 -10.75 3.18
C ARG A 94 11.60 -10.05 4.36
N GLN A 95 12.73 -9.39 4.11
CA GLN A 95 13.48 -8.69 5.15
C GLN A 95 12.64 -7.62 5.86
N ILE A 96 11.84 -6.86 5.11
CA ILE A 96 10.98 -5.80 5.68
C ILE A 96 9.94 -6.42 6.62
N LEU A 97 9.36 -7.57 6.23
CA LEU A 97 8.37 -8.29 7.03
C LEU A 97 9.00 -8.88 8.30
N GLU A 98 10.17 -9.50 8.18
CA GLU A 98 10.90 -10.10 9.31
C GLU A 98 11.33 -9.02 10.33
N ASP A 99 11.83 -7.88 9.87
CA ASP A 99 12.28 -6.77 10.73
C ASP A 99 11.16 -6.22 11.62
N VAL A 100 9.92 -6.26 11.13
CA VAL A 100 8.71 -5.81 11.86
C VAL A 100 7.85 -6.96 12.37
N GLN A 101 8.37 -8.19 12.32
CA GLN A 101 7.70 -9.42 12.78
C GLN A 101 6.32 -9.67 12.15
N TRP A 102 6.17 -9.29 10.88
CA TRP A 102 5.00 -9.61 10.08
C TRP A 102 5.13 -10.98 9.40
N PRO A 103 4.01 -11.65 9.10
CA PRO A 103 4.07 -12.95 8.43
C PRO A 103 4.66 -12.86 7.03
N THR A 104 5.48 -13.85 6.68
CA THR A 104 6.12 -13.98 5.36
C THR A 104 5.43 -14.99 4.45
N GLU A 105 4.46 -15.74 4.98
CA GLU A 105 3.65 -16.72 4.25
C GLU A 105 2.30 -16.12 3.85
N ALA A 106 1.88 -16.32 2.60
CA ALA A 106 0.70 -15.68 2.01
C ALA A 106 -0.58 -15.82 2.85
N GLU A 107 -0.93 -17.04 3.25
CA GLU A 107 -2.16 -17.28 4.04
C GLU A 107 -2.13 -16.58 5.41
N SER A 108 -0.98 -16.65 6.11
CA SER A 108 -0.79 -16.00 7.40
C SER A 108 -0.79 -14.48 7.27
N PHE A 109 -0.23 -13.96 6.19
CA PHE A 109 -0.24 -12.53 5.89
C PHE A 109 -1.69 -12.03 5.71
N VAL A 110 -2.51 -12.71 4.90
CA VAL A 110 -3.93 -12.35 4.69
C VAL A 110 -4.71 -12.36 6.01
N HIS A 111 -4.49 -13.36 6.86
CA HIS A 111 -5.12 -13.39 8.17
C HIS A 111 -4.68 -12.22 9.05
N TYR A 112 -3.39 -11.90 9.03
CA TYR A 112 -2.81 -10.87 9.89
C TYR A 112 -3.26 -9.45 9.50
N ILE A 113 -3.29 -9.12 8.21
CA ILE A 113 -3.75 -7.81 7.73
C ILE A 113 -5.24 -7.56 7.96
N ALA A 114 -6.04 -8.61 8.10
CA ALA A 114 -7.44 -8.45 8.47
C ALA A 114 -7.58 -7.83 9.86
N GLN A 115 -6.62 -8.11 10.75
CA GLN A 115 -6.61 -7.69 12.16
C GLN A 115 -5.71 -6.48 12.43
N HIS A 116 -4.70 -6.25 11.59
CA HIS A 116 -3.65 -5.26 11.84
C HIS A 116 -3.53 -4.26 10.68
N LYS A 117 -3.35 -2.99 11.03
CA LYS A 117 -3.10 -1.93 10.04
C LYS A 117 -1.61 -1.62 9.99
N ALA A 118 -1.02 -1.67 8.80
CA ALA A 118 0.33 -1.17 8.59
C ALA A 118 0.38 0.35 8.85
N PRO A 119 1.37 0.86 9.60
CA PRO A 119 1.53 2.31 9.80
C PRO A 119 1.87 3.01 8.48
N GLN A 120 1.17 4.09 8.15
CA GLN A 120 1.45 4.90 6.95
C GLN A 120 2.89 5.45 6.94
N GLU A 121 3.37 5.82 5.75
CA GLU A 121 4.73 6.34 5.50
C GLU A 121 5.85 5.37 5.91
N THR A 122 5.56 4.06 5.94
CA THR A 122 6.54 3.00 6.22
C THR A 122 6.76 2.08 5.01
N GLU A 123 7.90 1.39 4.99
CA GLU A 123 8.17 0.38 3.95
C GLU A 123 7.19 -0.79 4.04
N LEU A 124 6.75 -1.14 5.26
CA LEU A 124 5.70 -2.11 5.47
C LEU A 124 4.38 -1.70 4.80
N PHE A 125 3.97 -0.43 4.92
CA PHE A 125 2.78 0.06 4.24
C PHE A 125 2.93 0.00 2.72
N ASP A 126 4.13 0.24 2.18
CA ASP A 126 4.38 0.07 0.76
C ASP A 126 4.21 -1.39 0.31
N VAL A 127 4.61 -2.37 1.13
CA VAL A 127 4.36 -3.81 0.86
C VAL A 127 2.86 -4.12 0.85
N VAL A 128 2.11 -3.63 1.84
CA VAL A 128 0.65 -3.82 1.87
C VAL A 128 -0.01 -3.15 0.67
N ALA A 129 0.41 -1.93 0.31
CA ALA A 129 -0.11 -1.22 -0.86
C ALA A 129 0.20 -1.98 -2.16
N ASP A 130 1.39 -2.54 -2.30
CA ASP A 130 1.77 -3.35 -3.47
C ASP A 130 0.89 -4.63 -3.57
N ALA A 131 0.55 -5.27 -2.44
CA ALA A 131 -0.34 -6.43 -2.43
C ALA A 131 -1.74 -6.11 -2.99
N PHE A 132 -2.26 -4.91 -2.70
CA PHE A 132 -3.52 -4.41 -3.23
C PHE A 132 -3.41 -3.69 -4.59
N ALA A 133 -2.21 -3.66 -5.19
CA ALA A 133 -1.89 -2.85 -6.37
C ALA A 133 -2.27 -1.35 -6.23
N ASP A 134 -2.23 -0.83 -5.00
CA ASP A 134 -2.62 0.54 -4.65
C ASP A 134 -1.41 1.49 -4.70
N PHE A 135 -0.78 1.56 -5.87
CA PHE A 135 0.48 2.29 -6.06
C PHE A 135 0.36 3.80 -5.87
N THR A 136 -0.87 4.34 -5.92
CA THR A 136 -1.18 5.76 -5.76
C THR A 136 -1.70 6.11 -4.36
N ASN A 137 -1.57 5.21 -3.39
CA ASN A 137 -2.03 5.50 -2.04
C ASN A 137 -1.19 6.64 -1.41
N PRO A 138 -1.82 7.72 -0.90
CA PRO A 138 -1.09 8.85 -0.33
C PRO A 138 -0.35 8.49 0.96
N GLY A 139 -0.66 7.37 1.61
CA GLY A 139 0.07 6.86 2.77
C GLY A 139 1.36 6.12 2.43
N ARG A 140 1.72 5.98 1.14
CA ARG A 140 2.98 5.34 0.73
C ARG A 140 4.18 6.21 1.07
N LYS A 141 5.25 5.60 1.59
CA LYS A 141 6.51 6.30 1.86
C LYS A 141 7.13 6.84 0.57
N THR A 142 6.98 6.10 -0.54
CA THR A 142 7.47 6.49 -1.87
C THR A 142 6.51 7.40 -2.64
N PHE A 143 5.40 7.84 -2.04
CA PHE A 143 4.51 8.79 -2.70
C PHE A 143 5.29 10.08 -2.99
N PRO A 144 5.25 10.63 -4.23
CA PRO A 144 5.98 11.84 -4.54
C PRO A 144 5.45 12.98 -3.68
N LYS A 145 6.18 13.33 -2.62
CA LYS A 145 5.89 14.50 -1.81
C LYS A 145 5.91 15.71 -2.74
N PRO A 146 4.88 16.58 -2.71
CA PRO A 146 4.86 17.77 -3.55
C PRO A 146 6.18 18.52 -3.35
N LEU A 147 6.90 18.75 -4.46
CA LEU A 147 8.17 19.45 -4.41
C LEU A 147 7.99 20.76 -3.65
N THR A 148 8.82 20.98 -2.64
CA THR A 148 8.88 22.27 -1.95
C THR A 148 9.18 23.38 -2.95
N THR A 149 8.75 24.62 -2.68
CA THR A 149 9.06 25.79 -3.51
C THR A 149 10.57 25.90 -3.79
N ARG A 150 11.42 25.56 -2.80
CA ARG A 150 12.88 25.50 -2.98
C ARG A 150 13.34 24.42 -3.95
N GLN A 151 12.76 23.22 -3.89
CA GLN A 151 13.09 22.15 -4.84
C GLN A 151 12.62 22.48 -6.26
N LYS A 152 11.45 23.10 -6.40
CA LYS A 152 10.96 23.61 -7.70
C LYS A 152 11.92 24.66 -8.27
N ILE A 153 12.34 25.63 -7.47
CA ILE A 153 13.32 26.66 -7.90
C ILE A 153 14.65 26.03 -8.30
N ASN A 154 15.18 25.08 -7.50
CA ASN A 154 16.46 24.43 -7.81
C ASN A 154 16.41 23.60 -9.11
N ILE A 155 15.30 22.91 -9.39
CA ILE A 155 15.12 22.18 -10.65
C ILE A 155 15.02 23.17 -11.83
N THR A 156 14.27 24.26 -11.65
CA THR A 156 14.11 25.31 -12.67
C THR A 156 15.43 26.00 -13.02
N ILE A 157 16.26 26.32 -12.01
CA ILE A 157 17.60 26.87 -12.18
C ILE A 157 18.54 25.83 -12.85
N THR A 158 18.50 24.57 -12.42
CA THR A 158 19.35 23.51 -13.01
C THR A 158 18.99 23.23 -14.48
N LYS A 159 17.70 23.33 -14.85
CA LYS A 159 17.25 23.19 -16.24
C LYS A 159 17.60 24.40 -17.13
N MET A 160 17.61 25.61 -16.57
CA MET A 160 17.91 26.83 -17.34
C MET A 160 19.40 27.09 -17.57
N ILE A 161 20.27 26.66 -16.64
CA ILE A 161 21.69 27.07 -16.64
C ILE A 161 22.63 25.89 -16.92
N GLY A 162 22.10 24.67 -17.06
CA GLY A 162 22.88 23.44 -17.02
C GLY A 162 23.38 23.14 -15.60
N ALA A 163 23.71 21.88 -15.32
CA ALA A 163 24.14 21.47 -13.98
C ALA A 163 25.30 22.35 -13.47
N PRO A 164 25.17 23.01 -12.30
CA PRO A 164 26.22 23.89 -11.80
C PRO A 164 27.50 23.08 -11.56
N GLN A 165 28.61 23.50 -12.18
CA GLN A 165 29.96 22.94 -12.03
C GLN A 165 30.42 22.83 -10.56
N PHE A 166 29.74 23.49 -9.63
CA PHE A 166 29.96 23.40 -8.18
C PHE A 166 29.84 21.99 -7.59
N ALA A 167 29.06 21.08 -8.21
CA ALA A 167 28.98 19.69 -7.75
C ALA A 167 30.28 18.90 -8.01
N ARG A 168 31.04 19.24 -9.06
CA ARG A 168 32.32 18.57 -9.38
C ARG A 168 33.44 18.99 -8.42
N ASN A 169 33.43 20.25 -7.96
CA ASN A 169 34.48 20.75 -7.06
C ASN A 169 34.34 20.27 -5.61
N ARG A 170 33.14 19.87 -5.17
CA ARG A 170 32.93 19.39 -3.79
C ARG A 170 33.51 17.97 -3.57
N ILE A 171 33.55 17.14 -4.61
CA ILE A 171 34.21 15.82 -4.57
C ILE A 171 35.73 15.99 -4.53
N ALA A 172 36.29 16.91 -5.32
CA ALA A 172 37.72 17.21 -5.32
C ALA A 172 38.21 17.81 -3.98
N PHE A 173 37.43 18.72 -3.38
CA PHE A 173 37.76 19.34 -2.09
C PHE A 173 37.71 18.37 -0.91
N ASN A 174 36.71 17.47 -0.88
CA ASN A 174 36.61 16.43 0.16
C ASN A 174 37.69 15.35 0.05
N LYS A 175 38.22 15.09 -1.16
CA LYS A 175 39.36 14.19 -1.36
C LYS A 175 40.67 14.77 -0.80
N GLN A 176 40.96 16.05 -1.06
CA GLN A 176 42.13 16.74 -0.49
C GLN A 176 42.11 16.85 1.05
N LEU A 177 40.93 16.97 1.66
CA LEU A 177 40.79 17.04 3.11
C LEU A 177 41.02 15.69 3.81
N LYS A 178 40.77 14.56 3.15
CA LYS A 178 41.08 13.22 3.69
C LYS A 178 42.58 12.92 3.61
N GLU A 179 43.25 13.30 2.52
CA GLU A 179 44.70 13.08 2.35
C GLU A 179 45.53 13.89 3.35
N ARG A 180 45.09 15.10 3.74
CA ARG A 180 45.79 15.92 4.76
C ARG A 180 45.62 15.43 6.21
N LYS A 181 44.62 14.58 6.49
CA LYS A 181 44.37 14.03 7.83
C LYS A 181 45.07 12.69 8.08
N SER A 182 45.69 12.09 7.07
CA SER A 182 46.43 10.82 7.18
C SER A 182 47.95 10.98 7.37
N LEU A 183 48.44 12.22 7.52
CA LEU A 183 49.86 12.59 7.63
C LEU A 183 50.19 13.29 8.97
N LYS A 184 49.38 13.07 10.01
CA LYS A 184 49.66 13.49 11.38
C LYS A 184 49.51 12.34 12.33
#